data_AF-A0A176Q7B9-F1
#
_entry.id   AF-A0A176Q7B9-F1
#
_cell.length_a   1.000
_cell.length_b   1.000
_cell.length_c   1.000
_cell.angle_alpha   90.00
_cell.angle_beta   90.00
_cell.angle_gamma   90.00
#
_symmetry.space_group_name_H-M   'P 1'
#
loop_
_entity.id
_entity.type
_entity.pdbx_description
1 polymer ?
#
loop_
_entity_poly.entity_id
_entity_poly.type
_entity_poly.pdbx_seq_one_letter_code
_entity_poly.pdbx_strand_id
1 'polypeptide(L)'
;MLKRLTKVLLFIGLPFLLTSCTFHSLLKSSYTHLSPKKYPSSNKQPVYVDTAYSAQSIYNALFNDFLLIGKSSFTAKHGRASQYINYGKEVGADVIIVSFQNMRKDKEHFSITEQLLWDASLTTFHTRTIINFDQDVLFLKKVGDAKAPWEYVKGEFKLHEKDDTDPYLGNWLGYRICKIAISSSEDEYLGFVNEDNCKEKSGINKMLAWKNGDVRLRINKQSKQGFYLNRNKIPILIKSQINKFGYLELVDKNTDQVLVSLQKN
;
A
#
# COMPACT_ATOMS: atom_id res chain seq x y z
N MET A 1 35.93 17.29 -28.18
CA MET A 1 35.12 17.62 -26.98
C MET A 1 34.07 16.57 -26.60
N LEU A 2 33.48 15.83 -27.55
CA LEU A 2 32.41 14.84 -27.27
C LEU A 2 32.82 13.67 -26.33
N LYS A 3 34.07 13.20 -26.39
CA LYS A 3 34.58 12.09 -25.53
C LYS A 3 34.77 12.44 -24.05
N ARG A 4 34.82 13.74 -23.68
CA ARG A 4 34.96 14.17 -22.27
C ARG A 4 33.62 14.28 -21.55
N LEU A 5 32.52 14.61 -22.25
CA LEU A 5 31.18 14.68 -21.64
C LEU A 5 30.65 13.29 -21.23
N THR A 6 31.00 12.23 -21.98
CA THR A 6 30.53 10.87 -21.71
C THR A 6 31.09 10.29 -20.41
N LYS A 7 32.31 10.67 -20.01
CA LYS A 7 32.93 10.21 -18.77
C LYS A 7 32.33 10.87 -17.52
N VAL A 8 31.88 12.12 -17.61
CA VAL A 8 31.27 12.86 -16.48
C VAL A 8 29.84 12.35 -16.20
N LEU A 9 29.06 12.07 -17.25
CA LEU A 9 27.71 11.49 -17.11
C LEU A 9 27.73 10.07 -16.51
N LEU A 10 28.78 9.28 -16.76
CA LEU A 10 28.94 7.93 -16.21
C LEU A 10 29.23 7.91 -14.70
N PHE A 11 29.94 8.93 -14.18
CA PHE A 11 30.25 9.03 -12.75
C PHE A 11 29.09 9.56 -11.90
N ILE A 12 28.18 10.35 -12.47
CA ILE A 12 27.00 10.86 -11.75
C ILE A 12 25.88 9.79 -11.65
N GLY A 13 25.80 8.85 -12.59
CA GLY A 13 24.81 7.77 -12.58
C GLY A 13 25.13 6.57 -11.69
N LEU A 14 26.41 6.28 -11.43
CA LEU A 14 26.85 5.09 -10.71
C LEU A 14 26.44 5.03 -9.21
N PRO A 15 26.48 6.12 -8.41
CA PRO A 15 26.02 6.06 -7.03
C PRO A 15 24.50 5.85 -6.89
N PHE A 16 23.71 6.22 -7.90
CA PHE A 16 22.25 5.99 -7.88
C PHE A 16 21.88 4.52 -8.07
N LEU A 17 22.68 3.74 -8.80
CA LEU A 17 22.43 2.31 -9.01
C LEU A 17 22.75 1.46 -7.76
N LEU A 18 23.79 1.83 -7.01
CA LEU A 18 24.26 1.07 -5.85
C LEU A 18 23.28 1.09 -4.66
N THR A 19 22.53 2.17 -4.47
CA THR A 19 21.53 2.26 -3.39
C THR A 19 20.33 1.32 -3.58
N SER A 20 20.03 0.93 -4.83
CA SER A 20 18.92 0.01 -5.10
C SER A 20 19.25 -1.44 -4.76
N CYS A 21 20.53 -1.79 -4.83
CA CYS A 21 21.05 -3.14 -4.60
C CYS A 21 21.08 -3.47 -3.09
N THR A 22 21.32 -2.48 -2.24
CA THR A 22 21.40 -2.68 -0.78
C THR A 22 20.05 -3.02 -0.17
N PHE A 23 18.98 -2.34 -0.57
CA PHE A 23 17.64 -2.61 -0.04
C PHE A 23 17.11 -3.99 -0.45
N HIS A 24 17.26 -4.34 -1.73
CA HIS A 24 16.83 -5.66 -2.21
C HIS A 24 17.62 -6.79 -1.53
N SER A 25 18.94 -6.62 -1.36
CA SER A 25 19.77 -7.54 -0.60
C SER A 25 19.28 -7.69 0.85
N LEU A 26 18.96 -6.58 1.52
CA LEU A 26 18.44 -6.59 2.89
C LEU A 26 17.09 -7.30 3.01
N LEU A 27 16.16 -7.02 2.09
CA LEU A 27 14.85 -7.68 2.03
C LEU A 27 15.00 -9.19 1.86
N LYS A 28 15.92 -9.61 1.00
CA LYS A 28 16.25 -11.00 0.73
C LYS A 28 16.96 -11.69 1.89
N SER A 29 17.92 -11.03 2.52
CA SER A 29 18.69 -11.59 3.64
C SER A 29 17.86 -11.73 4.91
N SER A 30 16.83 -10.89 5.09
CA SER A 30 15.90 -10.96 6.22
C SER A 30 14.69 -11.88 5.98
N TYR A 31 14.55 -12.44 4.77
CA TYR A 31 13.41 -13.27 4.42
C TYR A 31 13.46 -14.62 5.11
N THR A 32 12.37 -14.93 5.81
CA THR A 32 12.09 -16.23 6.41
C THR A 32 10.93 -16.89 5.66
N HIS A 33 11.19 -18.07 5.09
CA HIS A 33 10.15 -18.90 4.48
C HIS A 33 9.28 -19.53 5.58
N LEU A 34 7.96 -19.51 5.40
CA LEU A 34 7.02 -20.00 6.41
C LEU A 34 6.11 -21.13 5.91
N SER A 35 5.90 -21.26 4.60
CA SER A 35 5.08 -22.35 4.06
C SER A 35 5.85 -23.68 3.98
N PRO A 36 5.16 -24.84 3.98
CA PRO A 36 5.83 -26.14 3.85
C PRO A 36 6.54 -26.37 2.51
N LYS A 37 6.09 -25.67 1.45
CA LYS A 37 6.64 -25.78 0.10
C LYS A 37 7.05 -24.40 -0.40
N LYS A 38 8.15 -24.35 -1.15
CA LYS A 38 8.51 -23.15 -1.91
C LYS A 38 7.60 -23.00 -3.12
N TYR A 39 7.11 -21.78 -3.32
CA TYR A 39 6.35 -21.43 -4.52
C TYR A 39 7.31 -21.00 -5.62
N PRO A 40 7.06 -21.38 -6.89
CA PRO A 40 7.88 -20.95 -7.99
C PRO A 40 7.74 -19.44 -8.20
N SER A 41 8.76 -18.84 -8.81
CA SER A 41 8.67 -17.45 -9.23
C SER A 41 7.47 -17.24 -10.16
N SER A 42 6.78 -16.12 -9.99
CA SER A 42 5.57 -15.78 -10.73
C SER A 42 5.82 -14.63 -11.69
N ASN A 43 5.35 -14.78 -12.94
CA ASN A 43 5.30 -13.67 -13.89
C ASN A 43 4.16 -12.68 -13.56
N LYS A 44 3.20 -13.08 -12.71
CA LYS A 44 2.11 -12.19 -12.27
C LYS A 44 2.67 -11.16 -11.30
N GLN A 45 2.23 -9.91 -11.44
CA GLN A 45 2.61 -8.86 -10.52
C GLN A 45 1.83 -8.98 -9.21
N PRO A 46 2.49 -9.18 -8.06
CA PRO A 46 1.80 -9.16 -6.78
C PRO A 46 1.19 -7.79 -6.50
N VAL A 47 0.08 -7.77 -5.77
CA VAL A 47 -0.52 -6.53 -5.27
C VAL A 47 0.27 -6.04 -4.07
N TYR A 48 0.70 -4.78 -4.11
CA TYR A 48 1.42 -4.13 -3.03
C TYR A 48 0.45 -3.38 -2.11
N VAL A 49 0.53 -3.66 -0.82
CA VAL A 49 -0.27 -3.06 0.25
C VAL A 49 0.69 -2.39 1.22
N ASP A 50 0.82 -1.07 1.16
CA ASP A 50 1.49 -0.30 2.22
C ASP A 50 0.51 0.02 3.34
N THR A 51 1.03 0.06 4.57
CA THR A 51 0.20 0.34 5.73
C THR A 51 0.95 1.01 6.87
N ALA A 52 0.26 1.87 7.61
CA ALA A 52 0.72 2.42 8.88
C ALA A 52 0.44 1.49 10.07
N TYR A 53 -0.39 0.45 9.88
CA TYR A 53 -0.67 -0.57 10.88
C TYR A 53 0.42 -1.64 10.87
N SER A 54 0.47 -2.53 11.87
CA SER A 54 1.35 -3.71 11.75
C SER A 54 0.89 -4.59 10.59
N ALA A 55 1.83 -5.12 9.81
CA ALA A 55 1.49 -5.98 8.67
C ALA A 55 0.65 -7.19 9.12
N GLN A 56 0.93 -7.73 10.30
CA GLN A 56 0.16 -8.82 10.91
C GLN A 56 -1.30 -8.45 11.19
N SER A 57 -1.57 -7.22 11.65
CA SER A 57 -2.96 -6.77 11.90
C SER A 57 -3.74 -6.67 10.60
N ILE A 58 -3.13 -6.16 9.52
CA ILE A 58 -3.77 -6.13 8.20
C ILE A 58 -4.02 -7.54 7.67
N TYR A 59 -3.04 -8.44 7.80
CA TYR A 59 -3.21 -9.84 7.43
C TYR A 59 -4.39 -10.49 8.16
N ASN A 60 -4.41 -10.41 9.49
CA ASN A 60 -5.48 -11.02 10.30
C ASN A 60 -6.86 -10.44 9.98
N ALA A 61 -6.95 -9.14 9.68
CA ALA A 61 -8.22 -8.47 9.44
C ALA A 61 -8.78 -8.70 8.02
N LEU A 62 -7.91 -8.82 7.01
CA LEU A 62 -8.33 -8.71 5.60
C LEU A 62 -7.83 -9.83 4.69
N PHE A 63 -6.88 -10.64 5.13
CA PHE A 63 -6.22 -11.66 4.33
C PHE A 63 -6.00 -12.97 5.11
N ASN A 64 -6.81 -13.24 6.13
CA ASN A 64 -6.71 -14.46 6.93
C ASN A 64 -6.93 -15.74 6.09
N ASP A 65 -7.66 -15.64 4.98
CA ASP A 65 -7.88 -16.73 4.03
C ASP A 65 -6.72 -16.92 3.02
N PHE A 66 -5.72 -16.02 3.03
CA PHE A 66 -4.51 -16.16 2.23
C PHE A 66 -3.46 -16.95 3.00
N LEU A 67 -2.67 -17.75 2.30
CA LEU A 67 -1.55 -18.44 2.91
C LEU A 67 -0.37 -17.48 3.09
N LEU A 68 0.10 -17.29 4.32
CA LEU A 68 1.37 -16.63 4.61
C LEU A 68 2.55 -17.54 4.21
N ILE A 69 3.27 -17.19 3.13
CA ILE A 69 4.36 -18.01 2.59
C ILE A 69 5.75 -17.57 3.08
N GLY A 70 5.86 -16.35 3.59
CA GLY A 70 7.08 -15.86 4.21
C GLY A 70 6.95 -14.47 4.77
N LYS A 71 7.99 -14.04 5.50
CA LYS A 71 8.07 -12.71 6.10
C LYS A 71 9.49 -12.16 6.08
N SER A 72 9.64 -10.85 6.14
CA SER A 72 10.91 -10.16 6.37
C SER A 72 10.72 -9.05 7.39
N SER A 73 11.69 -8.85 8.28
CA SER A 73 11.69 -7.77 9.27
C SER A 73 13.07 -7.12 9.31
N PHE A 74 13.15 -5.80 9.14
CA PHE A 74 14.41 -5.05 9.13
C PHE A 74 14.18 -3.55 9.33
N THR A 75 15.24 -2.82 9.72
CA THR A 75 15.22 -1.36 9.83
C THR A 75 15.99 -0.75 8.65
N ALA A 76 15.35 0.10 7.86
CA ALA A 76 15.97 0.76 6.71
C ALA A 76 15.23 2.02 6.28
N LYS A 77 15.78 2.75 5.30
CA LYS A 77 15.06 3.80 4.56
C LYS A 77 13.84 3.19 3.88
N HIS A 78 12.83 4.02 3.61
CA HIS A 78 11.61 3.60 2.93
C HIS A 78 11.94 3.00 1.54
N GLY A 79 11.73 1.69 1.38
CA GLY A 79 11.91 1.01 0.10
C GLY A 79 10.92 1.49 -0.97
N ARG A 80 11.30 1.40 -2.25
CA ARG A 80 10.36 1.64 -3.36
C ARG A 80 9.42 0.45 -3.51
N ALA A 81 8.13 0.68 -3.77
CA ALA A 81 7.14 -0.38 -4.01
C ALA A 81 7.63 -1.44 -5.03
N SER A 82 8.33 -1.01 -6.08
CA SER A 82 8.89 -1.92 -7.09
C SER A 82 9.90 -2.93 -6.54
N GLN A 83 10.67 -2.59 -5.50
CA GLN A 83 11.66 -3.50 -4.90
C GLN A 83 10.95 -4.65 -4.18
N TYR A 84 9.89 -4.35 -3.44
CA TYR A 84 9.05 -5.36 -2.81
C TYR A 84 8.35 -6.21 -3.86
N ILE A 85 7.71 -5.58 -4.85
CA ILE A 85 7.00 -6.27 -5.93
C ILE A 85 7.94 -7.25 -6.66
N ASN A 86 9.15 -6.83 -7.00
CA ASN A 86 10.14 -7.68 -7.67
C ASN A 86 10.50 -8.89 -6.80
N TYR A 87 10.79 -8.67 -5.52
CA TYR A 87 11.11 -9.78 -4.63
C TYR A 87 9.90 -10.70 -4.36
N GLY A 88 8.70 -10.14 -4.28
CA GLY A 88 7.45 -10.92 -4.19
C GLY A 88 7.25 -11.85 -5.38
N LYS A 89 7.61 -11.42 -6.60
CA LYS A 89 7.63 -12.28 -7.78
C LYS A 89 8.64 -13.42 -7.65
N GLU A 90 9.83 -13.15 -7.10
CA GLU A 90 10.86 -14.18 -6.89
C GLU A 90 10.38 -15.28 -5.94
N VAL A 91 9.67 -14.92 -4.87
CA VAL A 91 9.17 -15.87 -3.86
C VAL A 91 7.76 -16.42 -4.17
N GLY A 92 7.18 -16.06 -5.32
CA GLY A 92 5.89 -16.57 -5.78
C GLY A 92 4.65 -15.99 -5.08
N ALA A 93 4.76 -14.82 -4.46
CA ALA A 93 3.67 -14.14 -3.78
C ALA A 93 2.63 -13.56 -4.76
N ASP A 94 1.37 -13.48 -4.32
CA ASP A 94 0.27 -12.80 -5.02
C ASP A 94 -0.07 -11.46 -4.36
N VAL A 95 0.18 -11.32 -3.04
CA VAL A 95 0.01 -10.08 -2.28
C VAL A 95 1.22 -9.86 -1.39
N ILE A 96 1.63 -8.60 -1.23
CA ILE A 96 2.70 -8.19 -0.32
C ILE A 96 2.13 -7.11 0.60
N ILE A 97 2.18 -7.33 1.90
CA ILE A 97 1.83 -6.33 2.90
C ILE A 97 3.13 -5.77 3.47
N VAL A 98 3.30 -4.46 3.48
CA VAL A 98 4.45 -3.76 4.05
C VAL A 98 3.98 -2.75 5.07
N SER A 99 4.40 -2.91 6.32
CA SER A 99 4.18 -1.92 7.36
C SER A 99 5.42 -1.08 7.62
N PHE A 100 5.23 0.21 7.83
CA PHE A 100 6.29 1.15 8.21
C PHE A 100 6.02 1.68 9.62
N GLN A 101 6.83 1.24 10.59
CA GLN A 101 6.67 1.57 12.01
C GLN A 101 7.92 2.25 12.56
N ASN A 102 7.80 2.81 13.77
CA ASN A 102 8.91 3.36 14.56
C ASN A 102 9.89 4.21 13.73
N MET A 103 9.42 5.36 13.22
CA MET A 103 10.27 6.27 12.46
C MET A 103 11.47 6.72 13.32
N ARG A 104 12.69 6.43 12.87
CA ARG A 104 13.95 6.84 13.51
C ARG A 104 14.69 7.84 12.63
N LYS A 105 15.29 8.84 13.28
CA LYS A 105 16.18 9.81 12.64
C LYS A 105 17.60 9.50 13.01
N ASP A 106 18.37 8.99 12.06
CA ASP A 106 19.78 8.63 12.27
C ASP A 106 20.71 9.62 11.56
N LYS A 107 21.93 9.77 12.05
CA LYS A 107 22.97 10.55 11.39
C LYS A 107 23.83 9.63 10.53
N GLU A 108 23.88 9.89 9.23
CA GLU A 108 24.75 9.19 8.29
C GLU A 108 25.94 10.08 7.97
N HIS A 109 27.14 9.60 8.28
CA HIS A 109 28.40 10.23 7.90
C HIS A 109 28.85 9.70 6.55
N PHE A 110 29.22 10.58 5.64
CA PHE A 110 29.74 10.20 4.33
C PHE A 110 30.89 11.14 3.94
N SER A 111 31.82 10.62 3.16
CA SER A 111 32.93 11.41 2.62
C SER A 111 32.72 11.66 1.13
N ILE A 112 33.10 12.86 0.69
CA ILE A 112 33.24 13.19 -0.73
C ILE A 112 34.73 13.39 -0.97
N THR A 113 35.30 12.59 -1.87
CA THR A 113 36.68 12.75 -2.33
C THR A 113 36.68 13.42 -3.69
N GLU A 114 37.22 14.62 -3.76
CA GLU A 114 37.42 15.36 -5.01
C GLU A 114 38.87 15.20 -5.48
N GLN A 115 39.07 14.84 -6.74
CA GLN A 115 40.38 14.83 -7.37
C GLN A 115 40.77 16.25 -7.80
N LEU A 116 41.90 16.74 -7.31
CA LEU A 116 42.52 17.99 -7.71
C LEU A 116 43.55 17.76 -8.83
N LEU A 117 44.15 18.84 -9.33
CA LEU A 117 45.27 18.75 -10.27
C LEU A 117 46.48 18.07 -9.59
N TRP A 118 47.30 17.35 -10.38
CA TRP A 118 48.56 16.73 -9.95
C TRP A 118 48.43 15.63 -8.87
N ASP A 119 47.48 14.70 -9.03
CA ASP A 119 47.26 13.53 -8.16
C ASP A 119 46.96 13.84 -6.68
N ALA A 120 46.69 15.10 -6.34
CA ALA A 120 46.18 15.48 -5.03
C ALA A 120 44.68 15.16 -4.93
N SER A 121 44.23 14.67 -3.77
CA SER A 121 42.81 14.47 -3.48
C SER A 121 42.42 15.15 -2.19
N LEU A 122 41.30 15.87 -2.20
CA LEU A 122 40.69 16.44 -1.00
C LEU A 122 39.52 15.56 -0.59
N THR A 123 39.52 15.07 0.65
CA THR A 123 38.38 14.35 1.23
C THR A 123 37.67 15.24 2.24
N THR A 124 36.40 15.53 1.99
CA THR A 124 35.53 16.28 2.91
C THR A 124 34.53 15.34 3.57
N PHE A 125 34.31 15.51 4.88
CA PHE A 125 33.35 14.73 5.64
C PHE A 125 32.07 15.51 5.83
N HIS A 126 30.95 14.89 5.47
CA HIS A 126 29.61 15.44 5.56
C HIS A 126 28.75 14.58 6.46
N THR A 127 27.77 15.20 7.10
CA THR A 127 26.76 14.49 7.89
C THR A 127 25.39 14.85 7.35
N ARG A 128 24.55 13.84 7.10
CA ARG A 128 23.13 14.05 6.76
C ARG A 128 22.24 13.27 7.70
N THR A 129 21.06 13.83 7.99
CA THR A 129 20.01 13.10 8.69
C THR A 129 19.30 12.17 7.72
N ILE A 130 19.16 10.90 8.09
CA ILE A 130 18.36 9.92 7.36
C ILE A 130 17.16 9.49 8.19
N ILE A 131 16.08 9.14 7.49
CA ILE A 131 14.85 8.64 8.11
C ILE A 131 14.75 7.16 7.81
N ASN A 132 14.77 6.36 8.88
CA ASN A 132 14.61 4.92 8.84
C ASN A 132 13.27 4.52 9.48
N PHE A 133 12.77 3.36 9.07
CA PHE A 133 11.56 2.75 9.60
C PHE A 133 11.84 1.30 9.91
N ASP A 134 11.28 0.82 11.02
CA ASP A 134 11.12 -0.62 11.26
C ASP A 134 10.07 -1.12 10.25
N GLN A 135 10.47 -2.05 9.40
CA GLN A 135 9.68 -2.56 8.29
C GLN A 135 9.39 -4.03 8.51
N ASP A 136 8.11 -4.38 8.55
CA ASP A 136 7.65 -5.76 8.48
C ASP A 136 6.97 -5.99 7.14
N VAL A 137 7.36 -7.07 6.48
CA VAL A 137 6.88 -7.47 5.16
C VAL A 137 6.29 -8.86 5.26
N LEU A 138 5.04 -9.03 4.83
CA LEU A 138 4.39 -10.32 4.69
C LEU A 138 4.19 -10.65 3.21
N PHE A 139 4.54 -11.87 2.83
CA PHE A 139 4.36 -12.40 1.48
C PHE A 139 3.25 -13.43 1.52
N LEU A 140 2.19 -13.18 0.75
CA LEU A 140 0.97 -13.98 0.80
C LEU A 140 0.72 -14.67 -0.54
N LYS A 141 0.17 -15.87 -0.48
CA LYS A 141 -0.29 -16.65 -1.62
C LYS A 141 -1.80 -16.81 -1.56
N LYS A 142 -2.47 -16.55 -2.67
CA LYS A 142 -3.89 -16.83 -2.82
C LYS A 142 -4.08 -18.35 -2.91
N VAL A 143 -4.97 -18.90 -2.08
CA VAL A 143 -5.30 -20.34 -2.06
C VAL A 143 -6.82 -20.51 -2.22
N GLY A 144 -7.22 -21.48 -3.03
CA GLY A 144 -8.63 -21.74 -3.34
C GLY A 144 -9.36 -20.48 -3.84
N ASP A 145 -10.54 -20.24 -3.25
CA ASP A 145 -11.45 -19.14 -3.60
C ASP A 145 -11.30 -17.91 -2.68
N ALA A 146 -10.21 -17.81 -1.91
CA ALA A 146 -9.93 -16.66 -1.07
C ALA A 146 -10.09 -15.36 -1.88
N LYS A 147 -10.66 -14.29 -1.31
CA LYS A 147 -10.82 -13.01 -2.02
C LYS A 147 -10.12 -11.89 -1.30
N ALA A 148 -9.29 -11.15 -2.03
CA ALA A 148 -8.71 -9.91 -1.53
C ALA A 148 -9.78 -8.80 -1.46
N PRO A 149 -9.59 -7.77 -0.61
CA PRO A 149 -10.52 -6.66 -0.46
C PRO A 149 -10.94 -5.97 -1.77
N TRP A 150 -10.07 -5.91 -2.77
CA TRP A 150 -10.34 -5.26 -4.07
C TRP A 150 -11.00 -6.17 -5.12
N GLU A 151 -11.25 -7.44 -4.80
CA GLU A 151 -11.88 -8.40 -5.72
C GLU A 151 -13.40 -8.49 -5.56
N TYR A 152 -13.96 -7.96 -4.47
CA TYR A 152 -15.40 -7.96 -4.26
C TYR A 152 -16.12 -6.98 -5.18
N VAL A 153 -17.27 -7.41 -5.72
CA VAL A 153 -18.13 -6.61 -6.60
C VAL A 153 -19.59 -6.67 -6.17
N LYS A 154 -20.38 -5.67 -6.57
CA LYS A 154 -21.78 -5.50 -6.14
C LYS A 154 -22.65 -6.75 -6.30
N GLY A 155 -22.50 -7.48 -7.40
CA GLY A 155 -23.32 -8.66 -7.71
C GLY A 155 -23.14 -9.86 -6.77
N GLU A 156 -22.15 -9.82 -5.88
CA GLU A 156 -21.85 -10.90 -4.94
C GLU A 156 -22.63 -10.79 -3.63
N PHE A 157 -23.34 -9.68 -3.42
CA PHE A 157 -24.00 -9.38 -2.16
C PHE A 157 -25.52 -9.38 -2.32
N LYS A 158 -26.21 -9.94 -1.33
CA LYS A 158 -27.65 -9.74 -1.16
C LYS A 158 -27.87 -8.39 -0.50
N LEU A 159 -28.27 -7.41 -1.29
CA LEU A 159 -28.49 -6.04 -0.82
C LEU A 159 -29.96 -5.85 -0.47
N HIS A 160 -30.22 -5.22 0.66
CA HIS A 160 -31.56 -4.80 1.06
C HIS A 160 -31.96 -3.52 0.32
N GLU A 161 -33.27 -3.34 0.16
CA GLU A 161 -33.84 -2.12 -0.40
C GLU A 161 -33.43 -0.88 0.40
N LYS A 162 -33.55 0.28 -0.23
CA LYS A 162 -33.21 1.56 0.40
C LYS A 162 -34.14 1.80 1.58
N ASP A 163 -33.55 1.93 2.76
CA ASP A 163 -34.18 2.57 3.90
C ASP A 163 -33.77 4.06 3.89
N ASP A 164 -34.70 4.93 3.53
CA ASP A 164 -34.44 6.38 3.44
C ASP A 164 -34.16 7.02 4.82
N THR A 165 -34.43 6.31 5.92
CA THR A 165 -34.12 6.76 7.28
C THR A 165 -32.69 6.44 7.70
N ASP A 166 -32.01 5.48 7.05
CA ASP A 166 -30.64 5.15 7.39
C ASP A 166 -29.68 6.21 6.81
N PRO A 167 -28.94 6.94 7.66
CA PRO A 167 -28.13 8.05 7.22
C PRO A 167 -26.95 7.63 6.36
N TYR A 168 -26.53 6.34 6.38
CA TYR A 168 -25.42 5.81 5.57
C TYR A 168 -25.83 5.45 4.14
N LEU A 169 -27.11 5.16 3.89
CA LEU A 169 -27.56 4.66 2.59
C LEU A 169 -27.70 5.79 1.57
N GLY A 170 -27.34 5.52 0.32
CA GLY A 170 -27.50 6.45 -0.79
C GLY A 170 -26.24 6.69 -1.60
N ASN A 171 -26.25 7.78 -2.37
CA ASN A 171 -25.13 8.19 -3.20
C ASN A 171 -24.27 9.21 -2.46
N TRP A 172 -22.96 8.99 -2.52
CA TRP A 172 -21.97 9.77 -1.80
C TRP A 172 -20.91 10.27 -2.77
N LEU A 173 -20.58 11.56 -2.63
CA LEU A 173 -19.57 12.26 -3.41
C LEU A 173 -18.45 12.71 -2.48
N GLY A 174 -17.21 12.45 -2.88
CA GLY A 174 -16.04 12.97 -2.20
C GLY A 174 -15.12 13.74 -3.14
N TYR A 175 -14.29 14.59 -2.56
CA TYR A 175 -13.33 15.36 -3.35
C TYR A 175 -12.28 14.43 -3.99
N ARG A 176 -12.20 14.47 -5.34
CA ARG A 176 -11.25 13.69 -6.15
C ARG A 176 -11.34 12.17 -5.95
N ILE A 177 -12.48 11.68 -5.50
CA ILE A 177 -12.74 10.25 -5.45
C ILE A 177 -13.96 9.86 -6.28
N CYS A 178 -14.05 8.61 -6.71
CA CYS A 178 -15.21 8.08 -7.42
C CYS A 178 -16.48 8.33 -6.60
N LYS A 179 -17.62 8.57 -7.26
CA LYS A 179 -18.93 8.48 -6.60
C LYS A 179 -19.13 7.08 -6.03
N ILE A 180 -19.64 7.02 -4.80
CA ILE A 180 -19.87 5.77 -4.08
C ILE A 180 -21.37 5.62 -3.85
N ALA A 181 -21.95 4.49 -4.24
CA ALA A 181 -23.29 4.10 -3.81
C ALA A 181 -23.16 3.16 -2.62
N ILE A 182 -23.70 3.56 -1.47
CA ILE A 182 -23.74 2.73 -0.27
C ILE A 182 -25.11 2.06 -0.18
N SER A 183 -25.06 0.73 -0.04
CA SER A 183 -26.20 -0.15 0.18
C SER A 183 -25.98 -0.95 1.47
N SER A 184 -27.02 -1.61 1.96
CA SER A 184 -26.96 -2.40 3.20
C SER A 184 -27.10 -3.90 2.87
N SER A 185 -26.30 -4.75 3.50
CA SER A 185 -26.55 -6.19 3.67
C SER A 185 -27.26 -6.43 5.02
N GLU A 186 -27.29 -7.67 5.52
CA GLU A 186 -27.80 -7.96 6.86
C GLU A 186 -27.01 -7.21 7.94
N ASP A 187 -25.68 -7.33 7.88
CA ASP A 187 -24.72 -6.96 8.92
C ASP A 187 -23.75 -5.84 8.54
N GLU A 188 -23.71 -5.44 7.26
CA GLU A 188 -22.76 -4.46 6.74
C GLU A 188 -23.42 -3.35 5.91
N TYR A 189 -22.74 -2.20 5.86
CA TYR A 189 -22.86 -1.23 4.80
C TYR A 189 -21.76 -1.48 3.77
N LEU A 190 -22.16 -1.55 2.50
CA LEU A 190 -21.31 -1.86 1.36
C LEU A 190 -21.36 -0.69 0.40
N GLY A 191 -20.21 -0.03 0.21
CA GLY A 191 -20.07 1.07 -0.74
C GLY A 191 -19.39 0.59 -2.01
N PHE A 192 -20.02 0.84 -3.16
CA PHE A 192 -19.54 0.46 -4.48
C PHE A 192 -19.25 1.69 -5.32
N VAL A 193 -18.24 1.60 -6.19
CA VAL A 193 -18.02 2.62 -7.23
C VAL A 193 -19.25 2.68 -8.12
N ASN A 194 -19.84 3.87 -8.27
CA ASN A 194 -21.09 4.10 -8.99
C ASN A 194 -20.91 5.05 -10.19
N GLU A 195 -19.82 4.87 -10.94
CA GLU A 195 -19.52 5.61 -12.16
C GLU A 195 -18.73 4.73 -13.13
N ASP A 196 -19.12 4.72 -14.41
CA ASP A 196 -18.42 3.97 -15.45
C ASP A 196 -17.04 4.56 -15.80
N ASN A 197 -16.83 5.84 -15.50
CA ASN A 197 -15.61 6.58 -15.85
C ASN A 197 -14.92 7.19 -14.61
N CYS A 198 -14.72 6.40 -13.56
CA CYS A 198 -13.92 6.87 -12.44
C CYS A 198 -12.47 7.18 -12.90
N LYS A 199 -12.07 8.45 -12.81
CA LYS A 199 -10.77 8.93 -13.27
C LYS A 199 -9.62 8.67 -12.29
N GLU A 200 -9.88 8.01 -11.17
CA GLU A 200 -8.84 7.59 -10.23
C GLU A 200 -7.92 6.56 -10.87
N LYS A 201 -6.65 6.93 -11.08
CA LYS A 201 -5.63 6.02 -11.57
C LYS A 201 -4.76 5.56 -10.40
N SER A 202 -4.64 4.24 -10.26
CA SER A 202 -3.68 3.62 -9.34
C SER A 202 -2.25 3.91 -9.82
N GLY A 203 -1.45 4.54 -8.98
CA GLY A 203 -0.04 4.84 -9.27
C GLY A 203 0.88 3.64 -9.00
N ILE A 204 0.52 2.81 -8.02
CA ILE A 204 1.32 1.67 -7.55
C ILE A 204 0.81 0.37 -8.18
N ASN A 205 -0.44 0.00 -7.87
CA ASN A 205 -1.08 -1.21 -8.37
C ASN A 205 -1.78 -0.95 -9.71
N LYS A 206 -1.00 -0.65 -10.77
CA LYS A 206 -1.54 -0.22 -12.07
C LYS A 206 -2.48 -1.23 -12.74
N MET A 207 -2.37 -2.51 -12.38
CA MET A 207 -3.25 -3.59 -12.84
C MET A 207 -4.65 -3.55 -12.21
N LEU A 208 -4.83 -2.79 -11.12
CA LEU A 208 -6.10 -2.67 -10.41
C LEU A 208 -6.83 -1.38 -10.79
N ALA A 209 -7.39 -1.34 -12.00
CA ALA A 209 -8.27 -0.25 -12.43
C ALA A 209 -9.62 -0.30 -11.69
N TRP A 210 -10.19 0.87 -11.41
CA TRP A 210 -11.54 1.00 -10.90
C TRP A 210 -12.57 0.73 -12.00
N LYS A 211 -13.60 -0.04 -11.66
CA LYS A 211 -14.76 -0.33 -12.51
C LYS A 211 -16.04 -0.04 -11.74
N ASN A 212 -17.10 0.27 -12.47
CA ASN A 212 -18.43 0.37 -11.88
C ASN A 212 -18.79 -0.96 -11.19
N GLY A 213 -19.32 -0.87 -9.97
CA GLY A 213 -19.66 -2.02 -9.14
C GLY A 213 -18.51 -2.60 -8.31
N ASP A 214 -17.27 -2.13 -8.46
CA ASP A 214 -16.16 -2.52 -7.57
C ASP A 214 -16.46 -2.06 -6.14
N VAL A 215 -16.16 -2.90 -5.14
CA VAL A 215 -16.24 -2.48 -3.74
C VAL A 215 -15.24 -1.35 -3.47
N ARG A 216 -15.68 -0.34 -2.74
CA ARG A 216 -14.85 0.79 -2.29
C ARG A 216 -14.74 0.84 -0.77
N LEU A 217 -15.76 0.42 -0.05
CA LEU A 217 -15.75 0.29 1.40
C LEU A 217 -16.69 -0.81 1.88
N ARG A 218 -16.36 -1.39 3.03
CA ARG A 218 -17.23 -2.29 3.80
C ARG A 218 -17.19 -1.84 5.25
N ILE A 219 -18.34 -1.69 5.89
CA ILE A 219 -18.48 -1.23 7.27
C ILE A 219 -19.45 -2.15 7.98
N ASN A 220 -19.03 -2.76 9.08
CA ASN A 220 -19.92 -3.51 9.95
C ASN A 220 -20.89 -2.54 10.66
N LYS A 221 -22.20 -2.83 10.61
CA LYS A 221 -23.26 -1.93 11.10
C LYS A 221 -23.19 -1.67 12.59
N GLN A 222 -22.78 -2.65 13.39
CA GLN A 222 -22.77 -2.55 14.84
C GLN A 222 -21.54 -1.80 15.34
N SER A 223 -20.35 -2.24 14.91
CA SER A 223 -19.08 -1.64 15.34
C SER A 223 -18.77 -0.31 14.66
N LYS A 224 -19.42 -0.04 13.52
CA LYS A 224 -19.09 1.07 12.61
C LYS A 224 -17.63 1.03 12.17
N GLN A 225 -17.03 -0.16 12.12
CA GLN A 225 -15.65 -0.38 11.68
C GLN A 225 -15.64 -1.22 10.40
N GLY A 226 -14.56 -1.09 9.65
CA GLY A 226 -14.31 -1.95 8.50
C GLY A 226 -13.11 -1.48 7.71
N PHE A 227 -13.21 -1.48 6.39
CA PHE A 227 -12.14 -0.99 5.53
C PHE A 227 -12.66 -0.10 4.40
N TYR A 228 -11.77 0.77 3.94
CA TYR A 228 -11.92 1.56 2.72
C TYR A 228 -10.72 1.34 1.82
N LEU A 229 -10.95 1.24 0.51
CA LEU A 229 -9.89 1.14 -0.48
C LEU A 229 -9.50 2.53 -0.97
N ASN A 230 -8.23 2.89 -0.83
CA ASN A 230 -7.73 4.16 -1.38
C ASN A 230 -7.61 4.11 -2.91
N ARG A 231 -7.12 5.20 -3.52
CA ARG A 231 -6.93 5.30 -4.98
C ARG A 231 -6.10 4.18 -5.63
N ASN A 232 -5.22 3.54 -4.87
CA ASN A 232 -4.36 2.44 -5.32
C ASN A 232 -4.98 1.05 -5.05
N LYS A 233 -6.27 1.00 -4.66
CA LYS A 233 -6.97 -0.16 -4.12
C LYS A 233 -6.30 -0.78 -2.87
N ILE A 234 -5.56 0.03 -2.11
CA ILE A 234 -4.91 -0.41 -0.88
C ILE A 234 -5.91 -0.25 0.27
N PRO A 235 -6.20 -1.32 1.03
CA PRO A 235 -7.16 -1.24 2.12
C PRO A 235 -6.59 -0.48 3.32
N ILE A 236 -7.42 0.40 3.87
CA ILE A 236 -7.17 1.15 5.09
C ILE A 236 -8.28 0.78 6.08
N LEU A 237 -7.92 0.47 7.32
CA LEU A 237 -8.89 0.17 8.38
C LEU A 237 -9.53 1.47 8.86
N ILE A 238 -10.86 1.50 8.91
CA ILE A 238 -11.59 2.72 9.22
C ILE A 238 -12.65 2.52 10.29
N LYS A 239 -12.95 3.61 11.00
CA LYS A 239 -14.22 3.85 11.70
C LYS A 239 -15.05 4.80 10.85
N SER A 240 -16.36 4.60 10.80
CA SER A 240 -17.27 5.48 10.08
C SER A 240 -18.14 6.28 11.04
N GLN A 241 -18.38 7.55 10.72
CA GLN A 241 -19.32 8.38 11.46
C GLN A 241 -20.05 9.34 10.52
N ILE A 242 -21.26 9.76 10.92
CA ILE A 242 -21.97 10.87 10.28
C ILE A 242 -21.73 12.11 11.11
N ASN A 243 -21.12 13.13 10.53
CA ASN A 243 -20.84 14.36 11.25
C ASN A 243 -22.10 15.24 11.38
N LYS A 244 -21.99 16.35 12.11
CA LYS A 244 -23.10 17.29 12.35
C LYS A 244 -23.69 17.94 11.08
N PHE A 245 -22.99 17.86 9.95
CA PHE A 245 -23.42 18.37 8.66
C PHE A 245 -24.02 17.27 7.75
N GLY A 246 -24.17 16.05 8.27
CA GLY A 246 -24.67 14.91 7.51
C GLY A 246 -23.64 14.30 6.56
N TYR A 247 -22.35 14.63 6.69
CA TYR A 247 -21.30 14.02 5.87
C TYR A 247 -20.85 12.70 6.50
N LEU A 248 -20.64 11.70 5.65
CA LEU A 248 -20.01 10.45 6.04
C LEU A 248 -18.50 10.64 6.10
N GLU A 249 -17.95 10.57 7.29
CA GLU A 249 -16.51 10.62 7.55
C GLU A 249 -15.97 9.21 7.73
N LEU A 250 -14.93 8.89 6.96
CA LEU A 250 -14.12 7.70 7.14
C LEU A 250 -12.87 8.11 7.91
N VAL A 251 -12.76 7.63 9.14
CA VAL A 251 -11.75 8.00 10.11
C VAL A 251 -10.76 6.86 10.25
N ASP A 252 -9.46 7.17 10.20
CA ASP A 252 -8.41 6.18 10.43
C ASP A 252 -8.58 5.55 11.82
N LYS A 253 -8.55 4.21 11.88
CA LYS A 253 -8.88 3.48 13.12
C LYS A 253 -7.95 3.79 14.30
N ASN A 254 -6.69 4.17 14.04
CA ASN A 254 -5.67 4.33 15.07
C ASN A 254 -5.32 5.78 15.38
N THR A 255 -5.43 6.68 14.40
CA THR A 255 -5.01 8.07 14.53
C THR A 255 -6.18 9.03 14.72
N ASP A 256 -7.41 8.54 14.56
CA ASP A 256 -8.66 9.32 14.56
C ASP A 256 -8.64 10.50 13.55
N GLN A 257 -7.75 10.44 12.56
CA GLN A 257 -7.70 11.41 11.47
C GLN A 257 -8.77 11.11 10.42
N VAL A 258 -9.50 12.14 9.99
CA VAL A 258 -10.45 12.02 8.86
C VAL A 258 -9.67 11.78 7.57
N LEU A 259 -9.84 10.60 6.99
CA LEU A 259 -9.20 10.19 5.74
C LEU A 259 -10.01 10.68 4.53
N VAL A 260 -11.34 10.58 4.63
CA VAL A 260 -12.28 10.94 3.58
C VAL A 260 -13.53 11.53 4.23
N SER A 261 -14.05 12.61 3.66
CA SER A 261 -15.36 13.15 3.98
C SER A 261 -16.22 13.11 2.72
N LEU A 262 -17.40 12.51 2.84
CA LEU A 262 -18.33 12.25 1.75
C LEU A 262 -19.62 13.05 1.98
N GLN A 263 -20.01 13.82 0.97
CA GLN A 263 -21.27 14.53 0.93
C GLN A 263 -22.33 13.66 0.27
N LYS A 264 -23.51 13.57 0.88
CA LYS A 264 -24.67 12.87 0.30
C LYS A 264 -25.18 13.67 -0.91
N ASN A 265 -25.41 12.99 -2.03
CA ASN A 265 -25.98 13.53 -3.27
C ASN A 265 -27.45 13.14 -3.40
#